data_AF-A0A2D9C8K0-F1
#
_entry.id   AF-A0A2D9C8K0-F1
#
_cell.length_a   1.000
_cell.length_b   1.000
_cell.length_c   1.000
_cell.angle_alpha   90.00
_cell.angle_beta   90.00
_cell.angle_gamma   90.00
#
_symmetry.space_group_name_H-M   'P 1'
#
loop_
_entity.id
_entity.type
_entity.pdbx_description
1 polymer ?
#
loop_
_entity_poly.entity_id
_entity_poly.type
_entity_poly.pdbx_seq_one_letter_code
_entity_poly.pdbx_strand_id
1 'polypeptide(L)'
;MSGKLEGIPAINTNTATNAYCVKQYNSGKDDDICTECYSVRMLSTYRKNCQPSFQRNSDILSSDREVDIPKINAAFARFHGHGELINDTHFLNFCDIAASNSHCTFALWTKRVDIVRPNRHHVPENMILVFSNKKIDRVMTKPPRGFHRVFNNVTKKYRGDANCTGQKCIDCQLCYKFDTDKVIIEHVK
;
A
#
# COMPACT_ATOMS: atom_id res chain seq x y z
N MET A 1 -4.97 13.14 1.12
CA MET A 1 -5.61 12.00 1.82
C MET A 1 -6.53 12.54 2.93
N SER A 2 -7.48 11.76 3.44
CA SER A 2 -8.40 12.18 4.52
C SER A 2 -8.43 11.15 5.67
N GLY A 3 -9.07 11.49 6.79
CA GLY A 3 -9.20 10.61 7.96
C GLY A 3 -7.84 10.31 8.60
N LYS A 4 -7.59 9.04 8.97
CA LYS A 4 -6.32 8.64 9.60
C LYS A 4 -5.07 8.91 8.75
N LEU A 5 -5.23 9.13 7.44
CA LEU A 5 -4.13 9.39 6.50
C LEU A 5 -3.98 10.88 6.16
N GLU A 6 -4.76 11.76 6.80
CA GLU A 6 -4.57 13.21 6.67
C GLU A 6 -3.13 13.60 7.02
N GLY A 7 -2.56 14.53 6.24
CA GLY A 7 -1.16 14.97 6.38
C GLY A 7 -0.11 14.09 5.70
N ILE A 8 -0.47 12.90 5.19
CA ILE A 8 0.45 12.05 4.42
C ILE A 8 0.09 12.09 2.93
N PRO A 9 0.96 12.64 2.04
CA PRO A 9 0.76 12.59 0.61
C PRO A 9 0.84 11.16 0.09
N ALA A 10 0.15 10.88 -1.03
CA ALA A 10 0.15 9.55 -1.64
C ALA A 10 0.19 9.61 -3.16
N ILE A 11 0.96 8.70 -3.75
CA ILE A 11 0.93 8.40 -5.19
C ILE A 11 0.01 7.20 -5.38
N ASN A 12 -1.04 7.39 -6.17
CA ASN A 12 -2.15 6.44 -6.31
C ASN A 12 -2.27 5.93 -7.75
N THR A 13 -2.73 4.69 -7.88
CA THR A 13 -3.03 4.02 -9.14
C THR A 13 -4.47 3.49 -9.16
N ASN A 14 -4.99 3.20 -10.35
CA ASN A 14 -6.39 2.87 -10.52
C ASN A 14 -6.69 1.41 -10.14
N THR A 15 -7.36 1.21 -9.01
CA THR A 15 -7.79 -0.15 -8.60
C THR A 15 -8.98 -0.67 -9.39
N ALA A 16 -9.74 0.18 -10.08
CA ALA A 16 -10.91 -0.24 -10.86
C ALA A 16 -10.55 -0.95 -12.17
N THR A 17 -9.32 -0.73 -12.66
CA THR A 17 -8.81 -1.33 -13.92
C THR A 17 -7.62 -2.27 -13.69
N ASN A 18 -6.97 -2.23 -12.52
CA ASN A 18 -5.92 -3.18 -12.18
C ASN A 18 -6.49 -4.61 -12.12
N ALA A 19 -6.02 -5.49 -13.01
CA ALA A 19 -6.53 -6.86 -13.15
C ALA A 19 -6.42 -7.69 -11.85
N TYR A 20 -5.37 -7.51 -11.05
CA TYR A 20 -5.25 -8.18 -9.77
C TYR A 20 -6.33 -7.69 -8.79
N CYS A 21 -6.52 -6.37 -8.68
CA CYS A 21 -7.54 -5.78 -7.82
C CYS A 21 -8.94 -6.26 -8.19
N VAL A 22 -9.30 -6.19 -9.47
CA VAL A 22 -10.61 -6.63 -9.98
C VAL A 22 -10.83 -8.11 -9.68
N LYS A 23 -9.82 -8.96 -9.92
CA LYS A 23 -9.89 -10.39 -9.62
C LYS A 23 -10.09 -10.67 -8.13
N GLN A 24 -9.35 -9.99 -7.24
CA GLN A 24 -9.49 -10.22 -5.79
C GLN A 24 -10.83 -9.70 -5.27
N TYR A 25 -11.28 -8.54 -5.75
CA TYR A 25 -12.57 -7.95 -5.37
C TYR A 25 -13.74 -8.88 -5.74
N ASN A 26 -13.72 -9.43 -6.95
CA ASN A 26 -14.76 -10.34 -7.44
C ASN A 26 -14.60 -11.79 -6.97
N SER A 27 -13.66 -12.08 -6.06
CA SER A 27 -13.34 -13.47 -5.69
C SER A 27 -14.42 -14.17 -4.86
N GLY A 28 -15.32 -13.42 -4.22
CA GLY A 28 -16.40 -13.95 -3.37
C GLY A 28 -15.92 -14.68 -2.12
N LYS A 29 -14.67 -14.49 -1.69
CA LYS A 29 -14.10 -15.13 -0.50
C LYS A 29 -14.31 -14.26 0.73
N ASP A 30 -15.16 -14.73 1.65
CA ASP A 30 -15.53 -13.99 2.87
C ASP A 30 -14.35 -13.65 3.80
N ASP A 31 -13.28 -14.44 3.74
CA ASP A 31 -12.07 -14.23 4.55
C ASP A 31 -11.01 -13.35 3.86
N ASP A 32 -11.30 -12.82 2.67
CA ASP A 32 -10.37 -11.98 1.90
C ASP A 32 -10.80 -10.51 1.96
N ILE A 33 -10.00 -9.66 2.62
CA ILE A 33 -10.28 -8.22 2.78
C ILE A 33 -10.45 -7.48 1.44
N CYS A 34 -9.96 -8.05 0.35
CA CYS A 34 -10.12 -7.45 -0.96
C CYS A 34 -11.56 -7.48 -1.49
N THR A 35 -12.43 -8.39 -1.04
CA THR A 35 -13.85 -8.40 -1.44
C THR A 35 -14.59 -7.16 -0.94
N GLU A 36 -14.16 -6.60 0.19
CA GLU A 36 -14.67 -5.37 0.80
C GLU A 36 -13.75 -4.16 0.56
N CYS A 37 -12.96 -4.18 -0.52
CA CYS A 37 -11.95 -3.17 -0.78
C CYS A 37 -12.56 -1.76 -0.95
N TYR A 38 -12.30 -0.87 0.01
CA TYR A 38 -12.79 0.51 -0.03
C TYR A 38 -12.34 1.24 -1.31
N SER A 39 -11.14 0.95 -1.83
CA SER A 39 -10.60 1.64 -2.99
C SER A 39 -11.42 1.37 -4.24
N VAL A 40 -11.73 0.09 -4.52
CA VAL A 40 -12.57 -0.31 -5.66
C VAL A 40 -13.96 0.30 -5.50
N ARG A 41 -14.59 0.16 -4.32
CA ARG A 41 -15.92 0.73 -4.06
C ARG A 41 -15.94 2.25 -4.27
N MET A 42 -14.99 2.99 -3.72
CA MET A 42 -14.90 4.44 -3.85
C MET A 42 -14.74 4.87 -5.31
N LEU A 43 -13.78 4.28 -6.03
CA LEU A 43 -13.53 4.63 -7.42
C LEU A 43 -14.71 4.26 -8.31
N SER A 44 -15.46 3.20 -7.99
CA SER A 44 -16.67 2.81 -8.73
C SER A 44 -17.94 3.55 -8.31
N THR A 45 -17.91 4.42 -7.30
CA THR A 45 -19.09 5.14 -6.81
C THR A 45 -18.87 6.65 -6.76
N TYR A 46 -18.43 7.20 -5.63
CA TYR A 46 -18.38 8.64 -5.38
C TYR A 46 -17.01 9.30 -5.62
N ARG A 47 -15.97 8.52 -5.94
CA ARG A 47 -14.64 9.02 -6.38
C ARG A 47 -14.32 8.64 -7.83
N LYS A 48 -15.34 8.45 -8.67
CA LYS A 48 -15.19 8.14 -10.11
C LYS A 48 -14.34 9.16 -10.85
N ASN A 49 -14.44 10.44 -10.47
CA ASN A 49 -13.67 11.54 -11.03
C ASN A 49 -12.15 11.41 -10.79
N CYS A 50 -11.70 10.60 -9.82
CA CYS A 50 -10.27 10.33 -9.62
C CYS A 50 -9.73 9.26 -10.59
N GLN A 51 -10.59 8.43 -11.20
CA GLN A 51 -10.15 7.33 -12.05
C GLN A 51 -9.26 7.78 -13.22
N PRO A 52 -9.57 8.85 -13.98
CA PRO A 52 -8.72 9.26 -15.09
C PRO A 52 -7.29 9.60 -14.66
N SER A 53 -7.11 10.33 -13.56
CA SER A 53 -5.77 10.67 -13.05
C SER A 53 -5.06 9.43 -12.50
N PHE A 54 -5.78 8.55 -11.80
CA PHE A 54 -5.18 7.33 -11.28
C PHE A 54 -4.86 6.32 -12.39
N GLN A 55 -5.61 6.34 -13.50
CA GLN A 55 -5.31 5.52 -14.67
C GLN A 55 -4.06 6.03 -15.37
N ARG A 56 -3.94 7.35 -15.57
CA ARG A 56 -2.71 7.94 -16.10
C ARG A 56 -1.50 7.55 -15.27
N ASN A 57 -1.61 7.59 -13.94
CA ASN A 57 -0.54 7.12 -13.06
C ASN A 57 -0.27 5.62 -13.25
N SER A 58 -1.31 4.77 -13.35
CA SER A 58 -1.14 3.35 -13.65
C SER A 58 -0.36 3.12 -14.93
N ASP A 59 -0.71 3.83 -16.00
CA ASP A 59 -0.11 3.67 -17.32
C ASP A 59 1.36 4.10 -17.28
N ILE A 60 1.63 5.32 -16.81
CA ILE A 60 2.99 5.87 -16.69
C ILE A 60 3.88 4.98 -15.83
N LEU A 61 3.41 4.61 -14.64
CA LEU A 61 4.25 3.84 -13.71
C LEU A 61 4.48 2.42 -14.21
N SER A 62 3.62 1.85 -15.05
CA SER A 62 3.75 0.45 -15.49
C SER A 62 4.36 0.26 -16.88
N SER A 63 4.62 1.34 -17.65
CA SER A 63 5.13 1.27 -19.02
C SER A 63 6.63 1.54 -19.12
N ASP A 64 7.04 2.77 -18.85
CA ASP A 64 8.41 3.28 -19.09
C ASP A 64 9.17 3.43 -17.76
N ARG A 65 10.49 3.22 -17.79
CA ARG A 65 11.38 3.50 -16.65
C ARG A 65 11.88 4.94 -16.60
N GLU A 66 11.73 5.69 -17.69
CA GLU A 66 12.11 7.10 -17.78
C GLU A 66 10.97 8.02 -17.33
N VAL A 67 10.36 7.69 -16.18
CA VAL A 67 9.27 8.50 -15.63
C VAL A 67 9.83 9.80 -15.07
N ASP A 68 9.20 10.94 -15.40
CA ASP A 68 9.46 12.21 -14.72
C ASP A 68 9.24 12.07 -13.21
N ILE A 69 10.34 12.08 -12.45
CA ILE A 69 10.30 11.80 -11.02
C ILE A 69 9.77 13.04 -10.26
N PRO A 70 8.64 12.93 -9.54
CA PRO A 70 8.13 14.05 -8.77
C PRO A 70 9.03 14.36 -7.57
N LYS A 71 9.22 15.65 -7.30
CA LYS A 71 9.82 16.13 -6.04
C LYS A 71 8.77 16.14 -4.95
N ILE A 72 9.01 15.42 -3.86
CA ILE A 72 8.07 15.27 -2.74
C ILE A 72 8.52 16.14 -1.57
N ASN A 73 7.78 17.20 -1.27
CA ASN A 73 8.04 18.05 -0.10
C ASN A 73 7.28 17.54 1.14
N ALA A 74 7.67 16.38 1.65
CA ALA A 74 7.13 15.80 2.87
C ALA A 74 8.15 14.87 3.53
N ALA A 75 8.10 14.75 4.86
CA ALA A 75 8.93 13.79 5.60
C ALA A 75 8.50 12.33 5.35
N PHE A 76 7.20 12.10 5.14
CA PHE A 76 6.62 10.79 4.91
C PHE A 76 5.70 10.83 3.70
N ALA A 77 5.76 9.79 2.86
CA ALA A 77 4.86 9.62 1.73
C ALA A 77 4.41 8.16 1.62
N ARG A 78 3.27 7.97 0.96
CA ARG A 78 2.69 6.65 0.75
C ARG A 78 2.64 6.31 -0.72
N PHE A 79 3.13 5.13 -1.08
CA PHE A 79 2.70 4.48 -2.30
C PHE A 79 1.39 3.73 -2.04
N HIS A 80 0.40 3.92 -2.92
CA HIS A 80 -0.92 3.31 -2.84
C HIS A 80 -1.72 3.71 -1.59
N GLY A 81 -2.22 4.95 -1.56
CA GLY A 81 -3.46 5.27 -0.83
C GLY A 81 -4.69 4.66 -1.52
N HIS A 82 -4.63 4.54 -2.84
CA HIS A 82 -5.44 3.73 -3.73
C HIS A 82 -4.46 3.08 -4.72
N GLY A 83 -4.48 1.76 -4.87
CA GLY A 83 -3.62 1.08 -5.84
C GLY A 83 -3.19 -0.32 -5.42
N GLU A 84 -2.56 -1.01 -6.37
CA GLU A 84 -1.79 -2.24 -6.18
C GLU A 84 -0.77 -2.35 -7.32
N LEU A 85 0.35 -3.03 -7.09
CA LEU A 85 1.39 -3.21 -8.10
C LEU A 85 0.83 -3.94 -9.33
N ILE A 86 1.21 -3.47 -10.51
CA ILE A 86 0.76 -3.99 -11.80
C ILE A 86 1.76 -5.03 -12.30
N ASN A 87 3.02 -4.60 -12.46
CA ASN A 87 4.15 -5.38 -12.97
C ASN A 87 5.46 -4.93 -12.29
N ASP A 88 6.58 -5.52 -12.71
CA ASP A 88 7.91 -5.21 -12.19
C ASP A 88 8.31 -3.75 -12.45
N THR A 89 8.06 -3.22 -13.65
CA THR A 89 8.32 -1.82 -14.01
C THR A 89 7.69 -0.84 -13.02
N HIS A 90 6.43 -1.06 -12.63
CA HIS A 90 5.75 -0.25 -11.62
C HIS A 90 6.47 -0.27 -10.27
N PHE A 91 6.94 -1.43 -9.83
CA PHE A 91 7.69 -1.51 -8.59
C PHE A 91 9.05 -0.81 -8.67
N LEU A 92 9.76 -0.97 -9.78
CA LEU A 92 11.06 -0.33 -10.02
C LEU A 92 10.93 1.19 -10.08
N ASN A 93 9.90 1.71 -10.75
CA ASN A 93 9.62 3.14 -10.79
C ASN A 93 9.31 3.72 -9.41
N PHE A 94 8.61 2.98 -8.54
CA PHE A 94 8.47 3.40 -7.14
C PHE A 94 9.79 3.41 -6.37
N CYS A 95 10.69 2.46 -6.65
CA CYS A 95 12.03 2.46 -6.07
C CYS A 95 12.82 3.70 -6.54
N ASP A 96 12.77 4.02 -7.84
CA ASP A 96 13.46 5.19 -8.42
C ASP A 96 12.92 6.51 -7.86
N ILE A 97 11.59 6.62 -7.69
CA ILE A 97 10.94 7.77 -7.04
C ILE A 97 11.40 7.92 -5.59
N ALA A 98 11.43 6.83 -4.82
CA ALA A 98 11.88 6.85 -3.44
C ALA A 98 13.35 7.24 -3.35
N ALA A 99 14.23 6.61 -4.13
CA ALA A 99 15.67 6.87 -4.12
C ALA A 99 15.99 8.34 -4.44
N SER A 100 15.26 8.93 -5.39
CA SER A 100 15.45 10.34 -5.79
C SER A 100 14.94 11.35 -4.75
N ASN A 101 14.13 10.91 -3.79
CA ASN A 101 13.58 11.71 -2.70
C ASN A 101 14.12 11.20 -1.35
N SER A 102 15.44 11.11 -1.21
CA SER A 102 16.13 10.48 -0.07
C SER A 102 15.81 11.11 1.30
N HIS A 103 15.35 12.36 1.33
CA HIS A 103 14.87 13.05 2.55
C HIS A 103 13.48 12.60 3.02
N CYS A 104 12.73 11.89 2.17
CA CYS A 104 11.37 11.42 2.45
C CYS A 104 11.37 9.92 2.70
N THR A 105 10.68 9.45 3.73
CA THR A 105 10.44 8.01 3.91
C THR A 105 9.15 7.58 3.22
N PHE A 106 9.26 6.61 2.31
CA PHE A 106 8.13 6.04 1.59
C PHE A 106 7.69 4.72 2.23
N ALA A 107 6.38 4.49 2.32
CA ALA A 107 5.84 3.18 2.67
C ALA A 107 4.94 2.64 1.56
N LEU A 108 5.15 1.38 1.18
CA LEU A 108 4.36 0.66 0.17
C LEU A 108 3.67 -0.54 0.80
N TRP A 109 2.33 -0.56 0.71
CA TRP A 109 1.53 -1.73 1.01
C TRP A 109 1.24 -2.50 -0.27
N THR A 110 1.56 -3.80 -0.28
CA THR A 110 1.27 -4.65 -1.43
C THR A 110 1.04 -6.10 -1.04
N LYS A 111 0.25 -6.80 -1.85
CA LYS A 111 0.05 -8.25 -1.80
C LYS A 111 0.93 -8.98 -2.82
N ARG A 112 1.60 -8.26 -3.73
CA ARG A 112 2.34 -8.78 -4.88
C ARG A 112 3.75 -9.22 -4.50
N VAL A 113 3.83 -10.29 -3.73
CA VAL A 113 5.09 -10.95 -3.35
C VAL A 113 5.88 -11.41 -4.57
N ASP A 114 5.16 -11.80 -5.61
CA ASP A 114 5.67 -12.21 -6.92
C ASP A 114 6.45 -11.09 -7.62
N ILE A 115 6.06 -9.83 -7.46
CA ILE A 115 6.78 -8.66 -8.00
C ILE A 115 7.90 -8.22 -7.06
N VAL A 116 7.63 -8.15 -5.76
CA VAL A 116 8.57 -7.56 -4.79
C VAL A 116 9.82 -8.42 -4.60
N ARG A 117 9.69 -9.75 -4.51
CA ARG A 117 10.83 -10.61 -4.14
C ARG A 117 11.94 -10.64 -5.19
N PRO A 118 11.66 -10.82 -6.49
CA PRO A 118 12.71 -10.80 -7.52
C PRO A 118 13.44 -9.44 -7.56
N ASN A 119 12.72 -8.36 -7.30
CA ASN A 119 13.21 -6.99 -7.44
C ASN A 119 13.70 -6.36 -6.11
N ARG A 120 13.81 -7.15 -5.04
CA ARG A 120 14.09 -6.64 -3.67
C ARG A 120 15.41 -5.86 -3.56
N HIS A 121 16.38 -6.15 -4.42
CA HIS A 121 17.68 -5.49 -4.44
C HIS A 121 17.63 -4.04 -4.95
N HIS A 122 16.53 -3.62 -5.58
CA HIS A 122 16.32 -2.23 -6.00
C HIS A 122 15.71 -1.32 -4.92
N VAL A 123 15.23 -1.89 -3.82
CA VAL A 123 14.52 -1.11 -2.79
C VAL A 123 15.50 -0.20 -2.05
N PRO A 124 15.32 1.13 -2.11
CA PRO A 124 16.22 2.07 -1.43
C PRO A 124 16.02 2.07 0.08
N GLU A 125 17.01 2.60 0.80
CA GLU A 125 17.02 2.62 2.27
C GLU A 125 15.88 3.44 2.89
N ASN A 126 15.32 4.40 2.15
CA ASN A 126 14.18 5.22 2.59
C ASN A 126 12.81 4.63 2.21
N MET A 127 12.73 3.37 1.78
CA MET A 127 11.48 2.72 1.38
C MET A 127 11.12 1.51 2.25
N ILE A 128 9.99 1.62 2.97
CA ILE A 128 9.43 0.57 3.82
C ILE A 128 8.41 -0.26 3.04
N LEU A 129 8.78 -1.50 2.73
CA LEU A 129 7.85 -2.52 2.24
C LEU A 129 7.00 -3.13 3.36
N VAL A 130 5.69 -2.99 3.23
CA VAL A 130 4.67 -3.58 4.11
C VAL A 130 3.86 -4.62 3.35
N PHE A 131 3.94 -5.88 3.77
CA PHE A 131 3.09 -6.93 3.22
C PHE A 131 1.66 -6.74 3.74
N SER A 132 0.69 -6.54 2.84
CA SER A 132 -0.72 -6.46 3.22
C SER A 132 -1.29 -7.87 3.28
N ASN A 133 -1.46 -8.42 4.47
CA ASN A 133 -2.11 -9.71 4.63
C ASN A 133 -3.59 -9.57 4.26
N LYS A 134 -4.01 -10.29 3.22
CA LYS A 134 -5.38 -10.22 2.74
C LYS A 134 -6.37 -11.04 3.58
N LYS A 135 -5.86 -11.98 4.38
CA LYS A 135 -6.71 -12.89 5.14
C LYS A 135 -7.13 -12.27 6.47
N ILE A 136 -8.42 -11.99 6.60
CA ILE A 136 -9.02 -11.44 7.82
C ILE A 136 -8.91 -12.49 8.93
N ASP A 137 -8.61 -12.05 10.16
CA ASP A 137 -8.49 -12.90 11.37
C ASP A 137 -7.41 -13.99 11.31
N ARG A 138 -6.59 -14.03 10.26
CA ARG A 138 -5.43 -14.93 10.14
C ARG A 138 -4.13 -14.16 10.30
N VAL A 139 -3.84 -13.74 11.52
CA VAL A 139 -2.68 -12.90 11.84
C VAL A 139 -1.37 -13.59 11.48
N MET A 140 -0.55 -12.91 10.68
CA MET A 140 0.84 -13.25 10.46
C MET A 140 1.71 -12.61 11.54
N THR A 141 2.47 -13.42 12.26
CA THR A 141 3.35 -13.00 13.35
C THR A 141 4.76 -12.61 12.89
N LYS A 142 5.07 -12.79 11.61
CA LYS A 142 6.33 -12.37 10.99
C LYS A 142 6.10 -11.88 9.56
N PRO A 143 6.80 -10.81 9.11
CA PRO A 143 6.79 -10.41 7.72
C PRO A 143 7.30 -11.54 6.82
N PRO A 144 6.69 -11.74 5.62
CA PRO A 144 7.24 -12.68 4.65
C PRO A 144 8.61 -12.19 4.15
N ARG A 145 9.47 -13.13 3.73
CA ARG A 145 10.79 -12.80 3.13
C ARG A 145 10.65 -11.72 2.06
N GLY A 146 11.49 -10.70 2.15
CA GLY A 146 11.51 -9.54 1.25
C GLY A 146 10.80 -8.30 1.81
N PHE A 147 10.00 -8.44 2.87
CA PHE A 147 9.26 -7.32 3.46
C PHE A 147 9.81 -6.94 4.84
N HIS A 148 9.70 -5.65 5.18
CA HIS A 148 10.10 -5.14 6.50
C HIS A 148 9.00 -5.38 7.53
N ARG A 149 7.74 -5.30 7.08
CA ARG A 149 6.54 -5.36 7.94
C ARG A 149 5.45 -6.23 7.36
N VAL A 150 4.52 -6.67 8.20
CA VAL A 150 3.22 -7.22 7.78
C VAL A 150 2.09 -6.42 8.44
N PHE A 151 1.07 -6.12 7.65
CA PHE A 151 -0.15 -5.47 8.07
C PHE A 151 -1.30 -6.48 8.02
N ASN A 152 -1.92 -6.71 9.17
CA ASN A 152 -3.02 -7.66 9.36
C ASN A 152 -4.31 -6.90 9.66
N ASN A 153 -5.41 -7.46 9.16
CA ASN A 153 -6.75 -6.99 9.42
C ASN A 153 -7.50 -8.02 10.25
N VAL A 154 -8.13 -7.60 11.33
CA VAL A 154 -8.87 -8.47 12.25
C VAL A 154 -10.27 -7.91 12.51
N THR A 155 -11.25 -8.77 12.72
CA THR A 155 -12.61 -8.36 13.10
C THR A 155 -12.69 -8.08 14.60
N LYS A 156 -13.86 -7.66 15.08
CA LYS A 156 -14.15 -7.51 16.53
C LYS A 156 -14.14 -8.85 17.29
N LYS A 157 -14.14 -9.99 16.59
CA LYS A 157 -14.08 -11.33 17.20
C LYS A 157 -12.67 -11.68 17.67
N TYR A 158 -11.65 -11.08 17.06
CA TYR A 158 -10.27 -11.27 17.46
C TYR A 158 -10.05 -10.79 18.90
N ARG A 159 -9.38 -11.63 19.70
CA ARG A 159 -9.16 -11.42 21.14
C ARG A 159 -7.73 -11.02 21.49
N GLY A 160 -6.82 -11.02 20.52
CA GLY A 160 -5.45 -10.56 20.74
C GLY A 160 -5.34 -9.04 20.64
N ASP A 161 -4.15 -8.53 20.95
CA ASP A 161 -3.88 -7.10 20.93
C ASP A 161 -3.76 -6.56 19.51
N ALA A 162 -4.43 -5.43 19.26
CA ALA A 162 -4.28 -4.63 18.05
C ALA A 162 -3.45 -3.37 18.35
N ASN A 163 -2.34 -3.20 17.66
CA ASN A 163 -1.45 -2.04 17.83
C ASN A 163 -1.73 -0.89 16.84
N CYS A 164 -2.70 -1.06 15.94
CA CYS A 164 -3.20 0.00 15.07
C CYS A 164 -4.67 0.30 15.39
N THR A 165 -4.88 1.37 16.17
CA THR A 165 -6.19 1.76 16.73
C THR A 165 -6.94 2.81 15.90
N GLY A 166 -6.40 3.21 14.75
CA GLY A 166 -7.03 4.19 13.86
C GLY A 166 -6.75 5.66 14.18
N GLN A 167 -5.81 5.96 15.09
CA GLN A 167 -5.24 7.31 15.26
C GLN A 167 -4.57 7.82 13.97
N LYS A 168 -4.34 9.13 13.85
CA LYS A 168 -3.71 9.68 12.64
C LYS A 168 -2.31 9.08 12.46
N CYS A 169 -2.03 8.58 11.26
CA CYS A 169 -0.77 7.91 10.95
C CYS A 169 0.43 8.85 11.04
N ILE A 170 0.23 10.15 10.82
CA ILE A 170 1.27 11.16 10.96
C ILE A 170 1.74 11.31 12.41
N ASP A 171 0.87 11.00 13.38
CA ASP A 171 1.17 11.06 14.81
C ASP A 171 1.85 9.78 15.28
N CYS A 172 1.36 8.60 14.85
CA CYS A 172 1.90 7.32 15.32
C CYS A 172 3.14 6.84 14.58
N GLN A 173 3.21 7.10 13.28
CA GLN A 173 4.31 6.74 12.38
C GLN A 173 4.72 5.25 12.40
N LEU A 174 3.87 4.37 12.94
CA LEU A 174 4.14 2.94 13.16
C LEU A 174 4.57 2.23 11.86
N CYS A 175 3.99 2.62 10.73
CA CYS A 175 4.30 2.04 9.42
C CYS A 175 5.36 2.81 8.62
N TYR A 176 5.79 3.98 9.11
CA TYR A 176 6.58 4.97 8.37
C TYR A 176 7.97 5.20 8.97
N LYS A 177 8.32 4.54 10.07
CA LYS A 177 9.65 4.50 10.67
C LYS A 177 10.20 3.07 10.60
N PHE A 178 11.52 2.89 10.58
CA PHE A 178 12.16 1.55 10.49
C PHE A 178 12.27 0.85 11.85
N ASP A 179 12.36 1.60 12.94
CA ASP A 179 12.60 1.17 14.32
C ASP A 179 11.32 0.90 15.13
N THR A 180 10.24 0.51 14.45
CA THR A 180 8.91 0.24 15.05
C THR A 180 8.46 -1.21 14.84
N ASP A 181 7.24 -1.57 15.31
CA ASP A 181 6.71 -2.94 15.25
C ASP A 181 6.60 -3.53 13.84
N LYS A 182 7.21 -4.69 13.63
CA LYS A 182 7.20 -5.40 12.34
C LYS A 182 5.85 -6.05 12.02
N VAL A 183 5.01 -6.28 13.03
CA VAL A 183 3.68 -6.86 12.91
C VAL A 183 2.66 -5.80 13.31
N ILE A 184 1.84 -5.39 12.36
CA ILE A 184 0.80 -4.39 12.56
C ILE A 184 -0.54 -5.10 12.47
N ILE A 185 -1.42 -4.85 13.44
CA ILE A 185 -2.74 -5.46 13.55
C ILE A 185 -3.76 -4.33 13.70
N GLU A 186 -4.67 -4.22 12.73
CA GLU A 186 -5.76 -3.24 12.72
C GLU A 186 -7.12 -3.95 12.76
N HIS A 187 -8.03 -3.43 13.59
CA HIS A 187 -9.43 -3.83 13.53
C HIS A 187 -10.11 -3.26 12.27
N VAL A 188 -10.76 -4.14 11.50
CA VAL A 188 -11.66 -3.74 10.42
C VAL A 188 -12.84 -3.00 11.02
N LYS A 189 -13.20 -1.86 10.41
CA LYS A 189 -14.36 -1.05 10.81
C LYS A 189 -15.66 -1.64 10.29
#